data_AF-A0A970N5E0-F1
#
_entry.id   AF-A0A970N5E0-F1
#
_cell.length_a   1.000
_cell.length_b   1.000
_cell.length_c   1.000
_cell.angle_alpha   90.00
_cell.angle_beta   90.00
_cell.angle_gamma   90.00
#
_symmetry.space_group_name_H-M   'P 1'
#
loop_
_entity.id
_entity.type
_entity.pdbx_description
1 polymer ?
#
loop_
_entity_poly.entity_id
_entity_poly.type
_entity_poly.pdbx_seq_one_letter_code
_entity_poly.pdbx_strand_id
1 'polypeptide(L)'
;MKLNKLLILLSALFVLSSCDPVITDPTDSPTDTISDPIDGDDDEELEGIVIPDDITIRYHRDDSAYANLRYWIWAGGKPGVELAPDGIDDFGMHITLHPKADFPKHTTFYFIIKVQATWAGQSTDTEIKYEDFHPTKVGDKNVLEVWSIPGSGGMIEVYSQRSDAEGDRIYEAYLNTDWMSIHVDTVGLETPVVTNYVLYGFTKLYFDYDKILQYTIRENFRVTIGSPGTDSFDIPLPSVAQPHINYYLEATFQSAPSKVRGRNVSFEKIYETNLFKTQYTYDGNDLGPKYTSD
;
A
#
# COMPACT_ATOMS: atom_id res chain seq x y z
N MET A 1 -40.05 -11.35 34.73
CA MET A 1 -40.65 -11.82 33.46
C MET A 1 -39.51 -12.34 32.60
N LYS A 2 -39.53 -13.63 32.27
CA LYS A 2 -38.47 -14.37 31.56
C LYS A 2 -38.67 -14.30 30.03
N LEU A 3 -37.64 -14.75 29.29
CA LEU A 3 -37.56 -15.09 27.86
C LEU A 3 -37.31 -13.88 26.92
N ASN A 4 -36.42 -13.93 25.92
CA ASN A 4 -35.89 -15.05 25.15
C ASN A 4 -34.43 -14.85 24.70
N LYS A 5 -33.62 -15.90 24.88
CA LYS A 5 -32.36 -16.13 24.16
C LYS A 5 -32.72 -16.73 22.79
N LEU A 6 -32.18 -16.20 21.70
CA LEU A 6 -32.19 -16.88 20.41
C LEU A 6 -30.80 -17.50 20.19
N LEU A 7 -30.78 -18.82 20.27
CA LEU A 7 -29.66 -19.70 19.98
C LEU A 7 -29.91 -20.23 18.56
N ILE A 8 -29.01 -19.97 17.61
CA ILE A 8 -29.03 -20.64 16.30
C ILE A 8 -27.81 -21.56 16.27
N LEU A 9 -28.06 -22.83 16.58
CA LEU A 9 -27.21 -23.94 16.12
C LEU A 9 -27.48 -24.13 14.63
N LEU A 10 -26.43 -24.20 13.82
CA LEU A 10 -26.50 -24.92 12.56
C LEU A 10 -25.36 -25.94 12.50
N SER A 11 -25.77 -27.19 12.67
CA SER A 11 -24.99 -28.40 12.49
C SER A 11 -24.98 -28.74 10.99
N ALA A 12 -23.80 -28.94 10.40
CA ALA A 12 -23.67 -29.68 9.15
C ALA A 12 -22.52 -30.68 9.28
N LEU A 13 -22.88 -31.96 9.18
CA LEU A 13 -22.05 -33.14 9.36
C LEU A 13 -21.73 -33.74 7.98
N PHE A 14 -20.43 -33.99 7.74
CA PHE A 14 -19.76 -34.97 6.87
C PHE A 14 -20.36 -35.40 5.52
N VAL A 15 -19.49 -35.37 4.49
CA VAL A 15 -19.05 -36.60 3.78
C VAL A 15 -17.57 -36.48 3.41
N LEU A 16 -16.73 -37.32 4.01
CA LEU A 16 -15.40 -37.66 3.51
C LEU A 16 -15.56 -38.74 2.44
N SER A 17 -14.93 -38.56 1.28
CA SER A 17 -14.61 -39.65 0.37
C SER A 17 -13.13 -39.59 0.05
N SER A 18 -12.40 -40.55 0.61
CA SER A 18 -11.05 -40.95 0.22
C SER A 18 -11.06 -41.63 -1.15
N CYS A 19 -10.06 -41.34 -1.98
CA CYS A 19 -9.39 -42.37 -2.78
C CYS A 19 -7.95 -41.92 -3.05
N ASP A 20 -7.07 -42.90 -2.92
CA ASP A 20 -5.61 -42.86 -2.78
C ASP A 20 -4.81 -42.49 -4.05
N PRO A 21 -3.50 -42.21 -3.92
CA PRO A 21 -2.67 -41.64 -4.97
C PRO A 21 -2.15 -42.70 -5.94
N VAL A 22 -1.97 -42.31 -7.22
CA VAL A 22 -1.18 -43.07 -8.18
C VAL A 22 0.07 -42.27 -8.52
N ILE A 23 1.19 -42.74 -8.01
CA ILE A 23 2.54 -42.42 -8.46
C ILE A 23 2.80 -43.27 -9.70
N THR A 24 3.09 -42.63 -10.84
CA THR A 24 3.92 -43.20 -11.91
C THR A 24 4.69 -42.07 -12.58
N ASP A 25 5.98 -42.00 -12.28
CA ASP A 25 7.02 -41.50 -13.18
C ASP A 25 7.75 -42.77 -13.67
N PRO A 26 8.07 -42.91 -14.96
CA PRO A 26 9.35 -42.37 -15.42
C PRO A 26 9.37 -41.87 -16.88
N THR A 27 10.19 -40.84 -17.12
CA THR A 27 10.99 -40.54 -18.33
C THR A 27 10.47 -41.01 -19.69
N ASP A 28 10.19 -40.04 -20.58
CA ASP A 28 10.79 -40.08 -21.92
C ASP A 28 10.88 -38.68 -22.53
N SER A 29 12.07 -38.37 -23.05
CA SER A 29 12.36 -37.20 -23.87
C SER A 29 12.23 -37.61 -25.33
N PRO A 30 11.53 -36.82 -26.14
CA PRO A 30 12.17 -36.41 -27.39
C PRO A 30 11.99 -34.92 -27.65
N THR A 31 13.12 -34.29 -27.95
CA THR A 31 13.25 -33.18 -28.89
C THR A 31 12.19 -33.22 -29.98
N ASP A 32 11.38 -32.18 -30.08
CA ASP A 32 10.88 -31.73 -31.38
C ASP A 32 11.02 -30.22 -31.50
N THR A 33 11.77 -29.85 -32.53
CA THR A 33 12.09 -28.49 -32.91
C THR A 33 10.96 -28.03 -33.81
N ILE A 34 10.08 -27.17 -33.30
CA ILE A 34 9.20 -26.37 -34.16
C ILE A 34 9.52 -24.91 -33.87
N SER A 35 10.46 -24.44 -34.67
CA SER A 35 10.67 -23.03 -34.97
C SER A 35 9.46 -22.52 -35.76
N ASP A 36 8.52 -21.89 -35.07
CA ASP A 36 7.59 -20.95 -35.68
C ASP A 36 8.02 -19.52 -35.33
N PRO A 37 8.12 -18.61 -36.31
CA PRO A 37 8.40 -17.21 -36.04
C PRO A 37 7.14 -16.60 -35.42
N ILE A 38 7.22 -16.20 -34.15
CA ILE A 38 6.24 -15.28 -33.58
C ILE A 38 6.57 -13.90 -34.13
N ASP A 39 6.14 -13.67 -35.37
CA ASP A 39 5.94 -12.35 -35.94
C ASP A 39 4.44 -12.03 -35.72
N GLY A 40 4.12 -11.78 -34.46
CA GLY A 40 2.81 -11.34 -34.00
C GLY A 40 2.92 -9.88 -33.63
N ASP A 41 2.83 -9.02 -34.64
CA ASP A 41 2.54 -7.59 -34.49
C ASP A 41 1.05 -7.48 -34.13
N ASP A 42 0.69 -7.94 -32.93
CA ASP A 42 -0.60 -7.67 -32.32
C ASP A 42 -0.54 -6.22 -31.79
N ASP A 43 -0.76 -5.27 -32.71
CA ASP A 43 -1.25 -3.95 -32.35
C ASP A 43 -2.71 -4.09 -31.88
N GLU A 44 -2.89 -4.61 -30.66
CA GLU A 44 -4.12 -4.35 -29.92
C GLU A 44 -4.20 -2.83 -29.73
N GLU A 45 -5.03 -2.16 -30.54
CA GLU A 45 -5.41 -0.77 -30.28
C GLU A 45 -5.97 -0.70 -28.86
N LEU A 46 -5.22 -0.02 -27.99
CA LEU A 46 -5.57 0.25 -26.60
C LEU A 46 -6.77 1.22 -26.57
N GLU A 47 -7.97 0.75 -26.88
CA GLU A 47 -9.17 1.59 -26.97
C GLU A 47 -9.36 2.39 -25.67
N GLY A 48 -9.20 3.71 -25.76
CA GLY A 48 -9.46 4.67 -24.68
C GLY A 48 -8.28 5.01 -23.77
N ILE A 49 -7.15 4.31 -23.83
CA ILE A 49 -5.97 4.64 -23.01
C ILE A 49 -5.03 5.55 -23.80
N VAL A 50 -4.80 6.76 -23.27
CA VAL A 50 -3.87 7.73 -23.85
C VAL A 50 -2.51 7.58 -23.17
N ILE A 51 -1.51 7.08 -23.89
CA ILE A 51 -0.12 7.08 -23.43
C ILE A 51 0.42 8.52 -23.51
N PRO A 52 0.92 9.10 -22.40
CA PRO A 52 1.41 10.47 -22.39
C PRO A 52 2.67 10.62 -23.26
N ASP A 53 2.77 11.77 -23.93
CA ASP A 53 3.99 12.19 -24.62
C ASP A 53 5.09 12.50 -23.58
N ASP A 54 4.73 13.20 -22.49
CA ASP A 54 5.61 13.51 -21.37
C ASP A 54 4.94 13.13 -20.04
N ILE A 55 5.68 12.51 -19.12
CA ILE A 55 5.25 12.33 -17.73
C ILE A 55 6.28 12.95 -16.79
N THR A 56 5.83 13.77 -15.84
CA THR A 56 6.69 14.26 -14.76
C THR A 56 6.27 13.63 -13.44
N ILE A 57 7.19 12.87 -12.84
CA ILE A 57 7.01 12.26 -11.52
C ILE A 57 7.74 13.13 -10.51
N ARG A 58 7.02 13.62 -9.50
CA ARG A 58 7.58 14.41 -8.41
C ARG A 58 7.46 13.66 -7.11
N TYR A 59 8.53 13.63 -6.33
CA TYR A 59 8.59 12.95 -5.03
C TYR A 59 8.98 13.92 -3.93
N HIS A 60 8.05 14.14 -3.01
CA HIS A 60 8.24 14.97 -1.83
C HIS A 60 8.71 14.14 -0.64
N ARG A 61 9.54 14.74 0.21
CA ARG A 61 9.84 14.27 1.56
C ARG A 61 9.73 15.45 2.52
N ASP A 62 9.09 15.21 3.66
CA ASP A 62 8.94 16.23 4.70
C ASP A 62 10.31 16.70 5.24
N ASP A 63 11.34 15.85 5.19
CA ASP A 63 12.72 16.18 5.60
C ASP A 63 13.59 16.83 4.50
N SER A 64 13.06 16.95 3.27
CA SER A 64 13.77 17.47 2.10
C SER A 64 15.11 16.77 1.77
N ALA A 65 15.33 15.54 2.24
CA ALA A 65 16.60 14.82 2.10
C ALA A 65 16.66 14.02 0.78
N TYR A 66 17.06 14.68 -0.31
CA TYR A 66 17.05 14.08 -1.67
C TYR A 66 18.42 13.68 -2.24
N ALA A 67 19.54 14.12 -1.64
CA ALA A 67 20.86 14.12 -2.28
C ALA A 67 21.29 12.78 -2.93
N ASN A 68 20.94 11.66 -2.29
CA ASN A 68 21.32 10.32 -2.74
C ASN A 68 20.15 9.52 -3.30
N LEU A 69 18.98 10.12 -3.51
CA LEU A 69 17.82 9.39 -4.01
C LEU A 69 17.84 9.31 -5.52
N ARG A 70 17.38 8.17 -6.04
CA ARG A 70 17.27 7.88 -7.47
C ARG A 70 15.91 7.27 -7.76
N TYR A 71 15.45 7.48 -8.99
CA TYR A 71 14.34 6.74 -9.54
C TYR A 71 14.88 5.45 -10.13
N TRP A 72 14.22 4.33 -9.85
CA TRP A 72 14.41 3.11 -10.62
C TRP A 72 13.11 2.78 -11.32
N ILE A 73 13.11 2.81 -12.65
CA ILE A 73 11.91 2.77 -13.47
C ILE A 73 11.97 1.60 -14.45
N TRP A 74 10.84 0.91 -14.63
CA TRP A 74 10.70 -0.16 -15.61
C TRP A 74 9.28 -0.23 -16.17
N ALA A 75 9.15 -0.81 -17.36
CA ALA A 75 7.88 -1.07 -18.02
C ALA A 75 7.98 -2.32 -18.90
N GLY A 76 6.86 -3.00 -19.13
CA GLY A 76 6.78 -4.07 -20.13
C GLY A 76 7.70 -5.27 -19.90
N GLY A 77 8.00 -5.60 -18.64
CA GLY A 77 8.91 -6.71 -18.30
C GLY A 77 10.39 -6.47 -18.64
N LYS A 78 10.76 -5.27 -19.11
CA LYS A 78 12.16 -4.90 -19.33
C LYS A 78 12.88 -4.69 -18.00
N PRO A 79 14.21 -4.92 -17.95
CA PRO A 79 15.01 -4.54 -16.79
C PRO A 79 14.85 -3.06 -16.47
N GLY A 80 14.76 -2.73 -15.19
CA GLY A 80 14.70 -1.33 -14.77
C GLY A 80 16.01 -0.58 -14.97
N VAL A 81 15.89 0.73 -14.97
CA VAL A 81 16.99 1.67 -15.12
C VAL A 81 17.04 2.62 -13.93
N GLU A 82 18.23 2.80 -13.35
CA GLU A 82 18.49 3.83 -12.35
C GLU A 82 18.67 5.18 -13.05
N LEU A 83 17.85 6.15 -12.69
CA LEU A 83 17.88 7.50 -13.22
C LEU A 83 18.07 8.52 -12.10
N ALA A 84 18.92 9.51 -12.35
CA ALA A 84 19.04 10.67 -11.49
C ALA A 84 17.80 11.57 -11.65
N PRO A 85 17.36 12.27 -10.59
CA PRO A 85 16.37 13.34 -10.74
C PRO A 85 16.90 14.42 -11.70
N ASP A 86 16.00 15.00 -12.48
CA ASP A 86 16.32 16.17 -13.32
C ASP A 86 16.59 17.42 -12.46
N GLY A 87 15.98 17.47 -11.29
CA GLY A 87 16.10 18.58 -10.36
C GLY A 87 15.29 18.40 -9.09
N ILE A 88 15.27 19.47 -8.30
CA ILE A 88 14.41 19.64 -7.12
C ILE A 88 13.65 20.95 -7.35
N ASP A 89 12.33 20.88 -7.35
CA ASP A 89 11.44 22.04 -7.42
C ASP A 89 10.84 22.37 -6.05
N ASP A 90 9.81 23.21 -6.02
CA ASP A 90 9.16 23.65 -4.78
C ASP A 90 8.31 22.56 -4.11
N PHE A 91 8.02 21.46 -4.81
CA PHE A 91 7.37 20.29 -4.23
C PHE A 91 8.39 19.25 -3.79
N GLY A 92 9.40 18.94 -4.61
CA GLY A 92 10.41 17.94 -4.27
C GLY A 92 11.31 17.58 -5.43
N MET A 93 11.98 16.43 -5.34
CA MET A 93 12.76 15.94 -6.48
C MET A 93 11.84 15.51 -7.62
N HIS A 94 12.27 15.66 -8.86
CA HIS A 94 11.45 15.29 -10.01
C HIS A 94 12.25 14.64 -11.14
N ILE A 95 11.56 13.88 -11.97
CA ILE A 95 12.07 13.35 -13.24
C ILE A 95 10.98 13.42 -14.31
N THR A 96 11.37 13.74 -15.53
CA THR A 96 10.51 13.69 -16.72
C THR A 96 10.90 12.51 -17.60
N LEU A 97 9.91 11.71 -18.01
CA LEU A 97 10.07 10.59 -18.94
C LEU A 97 9.22 10.83 -20.18
N HIS A 98 9.47 10.07 -21.25
CA HIS A 98 8.76 10.19 -22.51
C HIS A 98 8.11 8.85 -22.91
N PRO A 99 7.05 8.38 -22.21
CA PRO A 99 6.54 7.01 -22.36
C PRO A 99 6.13 6.65 -23.78
N LYS A 100 5.56 7.59 -24.54
CA LYS A 100 5.21 7.34 -25.93
C LYS A 100 6.43 7.11 -26.84
N ALA A 101 7.62 7.59 -26.46
CA ALA A 101 8.87 7.30 -27.14
C ALA A 101 9.58 6.07 -26.56
N ASP A 102 9.62 5.97 -25.23
CA ASP A 102 10.42 4.98 -24.50
C ASP A 102 9.70 3.62 -24.35
N PHE A 103 8.37 3.66 -24.21
CA PHE A 103 7.47 2.56 -23.87
C PHE A 103 6.13 2.59 -24.65
N PRO A 104 6.11 2.77 -25.99
CA PRO A 104 4.92 3.12 -26.77
C PRO A 104 3.76 2.12 -26.74
N LYS A 105 3.99 0.87 -26.35
CA LYS A 105 2.97 -0.19 -26.29
C LYS A 105 2.60 -0.59 -24.85
N HIS A 106 3.04 0.18 -23.84
CA HIS A 106 2.79 -0.16 -22.43
C HIS A 106 1.86 0.87 -21.79
N THR A 107 0.75 0.39 -21.22
CA THR A 107 -0.25 1.22 -20.52
C THR A 107 0.06 1.45 -19.05
N THR A 108 1.12 0.80 -18.56
CA THR A 108 1.54 0.80 -17.17
C THR A 108 3.06 0.84 -17.11
N PHE A 109 3.58 1.55 -16.12
CA PHE A 109 4.97 1.47 -15.72
C PHE A 109 5.08 1.40 -14.21
N TYR A 110 6.26 1.05 -13.74
CA TYR A 110 6.56 0.95 -12.32
C TYR A 110 7.76 1.81 -12.00
N PHE A 111 7.78 2.33 -10.78
CA PHE A 111 8.96 2.96 -10.23
C PHE A 111 9.12 2.65 -8.74
N ILE A 112 10.35 2.82 -8.27
CA ILE A 112 10.68 2.94 -6.86
C ILE A 112 11.58 4.14 -6.64
N ILE A 113 11.61 4.61 -5.40
CA ILE A 113 12.65 5.52 -4.93
C ILE A 113 13.66 4.69 -4.13
N LYS A 114 14.94 4.79 -4.49
CA LYS A 114 16.03 4.07 -3.84
C LYS A 114 17.21 4.98 -3.55
N VAL A 115 18.05 4.58 -2.59
CA VAL A 115 19.36 5.20 -2.41
C VAL A 115 20.27 4.81 -3.58
N GLN A 116 21.05 5.75 -4.10
CA GLN A 116 21.97 5.56 -5.21
C GLN A 116 22.91 4.38 -4.95
N ALA A 117 23.11 3.54 -5.97
CA ALA A 117 24.07 2.42 -5.96
C ALA A 117 23.85 1.35 -4.87
N THR A 118 22.76 1.39 -4.11
CA THR A 118 22.40 0.34 -3.14
C THR A 118 20.92 -0.03 -3.22
N TRP A 119 20.59 -1.26 -2.86
CA TRP A 119 19.20 -1.72 -2.73
C TRP A 119 18.66 -1.53 -1.31
N ALA A 120 19.54 -1.23 -0.34
CA ALA A 120 19.12 -0.89 1.01
C ALA A 120 18.48 0.51 1.04
N GLY A 121 17.32 0.63 1.69
CA GLY A 121 16.57 1.89 1.73
C GLY A 121 15.87 2.21 0.42
N GLN A 122 15.05 1.28 -0.05
CA GLN A 122 14.16 1.47 -1.19
C GLN A 122 12.69 1.49 -0.76
N SER A 123 11.85 2.14 -1.56
CA SER A 123 10.41 1.95 -1.50
C SER A 123 10.01 0.57 -2.04
N THR A 124 8.77 0.19 -1.81
CA THR A 124 8.13 -0.89 -2.57
C THR A 124 7.81 -0.43 -4.00
N ASP A 125 7.53 -1.39 -4.87
CA ASP A 125 7.10 -1.16 -6.24
C ASP A 125 5.85 -0.27 -6.27
N THR A 126 5.92 0.80 -7.06
CA THR A 126 4.81 1.74 -7.27
C THR A 126 4.36 1.65 -8.71
N GLU A 127 3.14 1.20 -8.92
CA GLU A 127 2.52 1.06 -10.24
C GLU A 127 1.81 2.35 -10.65
N ILE A 128 2.02 2.79 -11.89
CA ILE A 128 1.26 3.86 -12.51
C ILE A 128 0.59 3.30 -13.76
N LYS A 129 -0.75 3.23 -13.72
CA LYS A 129 -1.58 2.86 -14.86
C LYS A 129 -2.15 4.11 -15.50
N TYR A 130 -2.00 4.26 -16.81
CA TYR A 130 -2.53 5.44 -17.52
C TYR A 130 -4.06 5.48 -17.56
N GLU A 131 -4.74 4.36 -17.30
CA GLU A 131 -6.19 4.32 -17.12
C GLU A 131 -6.64 5.03 -15.82
N ASP A 132 -5.82 5.02 -14.77
CA ASP A 132 -6.10 5.69 -13.49
C ASP A 132 -5.61 7.15 -13.48
N PHE A 133 -4.65 7.46 -14.36
CA PHE A 133 -3.97 8.75 -14.45
C PHE A 133 -4.11 9.34 -15.86
N HIS A 134 -5.20 10.06 -16.08
CA HIS A 134 -5.49 10.65 -17.38
C HIS A 134 -4.56 11.84 -17.70
N PRO A 135 -3.78 11.79 -18.80
CA PRO A 135 -2.98 12.92 -19.23
C PRO A 135 -3.85 14.13 -19.61
N THR A 136 -3.33 15.33 -19.41
CA THR A 136 -3.94 16.58 -19.85
C THR A 136 -3.29 17.05 -21.15
N LYS A 137 -4.08 17.62 -22.06
CA LYS A 137 -3.57 18.18 -23.30
C LYS A 137 -2.93 19.55 -23.07
N VAL A 138 -1.64 19.68 -23.33
CA VAL A 138 -0.87 20.94 -23.25
C VAL A 138 -0.29 21.23 -24.64
N GLY A 139 -0.94 22.14 -25.37
CA GLY A 139 -0.67 22.33 -26.80
C GLY A 139 -1.01 21.06 -27.59
N ASP A 140 -0.02 20.51 -28.28
CA ASP A 140 -0.16 19.29 -29.09
C ASP A 140 0.29 18.01 -28.36
N LYS A 141 0.72 18.11 -27.10
CA LYS A 141 1.19 16.99 -26.28
C LYS A 141 0.19 16.58 -25.22
N ASN A 142 0.16 15.29 -24.91
CA ASN A 142 -0.47 14.73 -23.73
C ASN A 142 0.56 14.69 -22.61
N VAL A 143 0.32 15.45 -21.54
CA VAL A 143 1.23 15.58 -20.41
C VAL A 143 0.57 15.01 -19.16
N LEU A 144 1.29 14.16 -18.44
CA LEU A 144 0.86 13.64 -17.15
C LEU A 144 1.78 14.14 -16.04
N GLU A 145 1.19 14.59 -14.94
CA GLU A 145 1.93 14.89 -13.71
C GLU A 145 1.51 13.91 -12.61
N VAL A 146 2.51 13.32 -11.97
CA VAL A 146 2.34 12.41 -10.82
C VAL A 146 2.99 13.05 -9.61
N TRP A 147 2.19 13.28 -8.58
CA TRP A 147 2.61 13.86 -7.31
C TRP A 147 2.70 12.75 -6.29
N SER A 148 3.89 12.53 -5.73
CA SER A 148 4.13 11.38 -4.87
C SER A 148 4.79 11.75 -3.55
N ILE A 149 4.42 11.02 -2.50
CA ILE A 149 4.87 11.22 -1.12
C ILE A 149 5.19 9.87 -0.46
N PRO A 150 5.96 9.84 0.64
CA PRO A 150 6.26 8.61 1.35
C PRO A 150 5.01 8.14 2.10
N GLY A 151 4.61 6.90 1.86
CA GLY A 151 3.56 6.19 2.58
C GLY A 151 4.09 5.33 3.71
N SER A 152 3.24 4.46 4.25
CA SER A 152 3.62 3.52 5.31
C SER A 152 4.32 2.28 4.77
N GLY A 153 5.26 1.72 5.54
CA GLY A 153 5.93 0.45 5.18
C GLY A 153 6.77 0.51 3.91
N GLY A 154 7.26 1.70 3.55
CA GLY A 154 8.02 1.92 2.31
C GLY A 154 7.16 2.06 1.05
N MET A 155 5.83 2.06 1.15
CA MET A 155 4.95 2.38 0.03
C MET A 155 5.12 3.83 -0.41
N ILE A 156 4.88 4.13 -1.68
CA ILE A 156 4.73 5.51 -2.18
C ILE A 156 3.26 5.75 -2.47
N GLU A 157 2.73 6.85 -1.96
CA GLU A 157 1.40 7.31 -2.30
C GLU A 157 1.50 8.24 -3.52
N VAL A 158 0.59 8.06 -4.47
CA VAL A 158 0.59 8.78 -5.75
C VAL A 158 -0.73 9.49 -5.98
N TYR A 159 -0.66 10.71 -6.50
CA TYR A 159 -1.79 11.61 -6.68
C TYR A 159 -1.70 12.27 -8.06
N SER A 160 -2.86 12.47 -8.69
CA SER A 160 -2.97 13.21 -9.96
C SER A 160 -2.98 14.72 -9.76
N GLN A 161 -3.18 15.19 -8.53
CA GLN A 161 -3.21 16.60 -8.17
C GLN A 161 -2.22 16.90 -7.04
N ARG A 162 -1.45 17.99 -7.21
CA ARG A 162 -0.51 18.49 -6.20
C ARG A 162 -1.17 18.74 -4.85
N SER A 163 -2.35 19.38 -4.87
CA SER A 163 -3.09 19.74 -3.66
C SER A 163 -3.57 18.53 -2.85
N ASP A 164 -3.71 17.36 -3.48
CA ASP A 164 -4.03 16.14 -2.74
C ASP A 164 -2.80 15.56 -2.02
N ALA A 165 -1.62 15.65 -2.65
CA ALA A 165 -0.35 15.22 -2.07
C ALA A 165 0.13 16.15 -0.93
N GLU A 166 -0.06 17.47 -1.08
CA GLU A 166 0.29 18.48 -0.07
C GLU A 166 -0.77 18.66 1.02
N GLY A 167 -1.95 18.08 0.84
CA GLY A 167 -3.05 18.21 1.79
C GLY A 167 -2.73 17.55 3.13
N ASP A 168 -3.43 18.00 4.17
CA ASP A 168 -3.32 17.44 5.51
C ASP A 168 -3.49 15.91 5.49
N ARG A 169 -2.60 15.21 6.17
CA ARG A 169 -2.54 13.75 6.21
C ARG A 169 -2.00 13.25 7.55
N ILE A 170 -2.26 11.97 7.82
CA ILE A 170 -1.61 11.27 8.93
C ILE A 170 -0.15 11.04 8.52
N TYR A 171 0.80 11.58 9.27
CA TYR A 171 2.24 11.43 9.03
C TYR A 171 2.79 10.15 9.65
N GLU A 172 2.39 9.85 10.88
CA GLU A 172 2.76 8.62 11.57
C GLU A 172 1.55 8.13 12.37
N ALA A 173 1.36 6.82 12.40
CA ALA A 173 0.48 6.16 13.36
C ALA A 173 1.20 4.92 13.85
N TYR A 174 1.42 4.79 15.15
CA TYR A 174 2.18 3.67 15.70
C TYR A 174 1.65 3.23 17.05
N LEU A 175 1.78 1.93 17.33
CA LEU A 175 1.45 1.39 18.64
C LEU A 175 2.51 1.84 19.66
N ASN A 176 2.07 2.45 20.76
CA ASN A 176 2.94 2.83 21.86
C ASN A 176 3.52 1.59 22.55
N THR A 177 4.65 1.77 23.23
CA THR A 177 5.36 0.68 23.94
C THR A 177 4.59 0.15 25.16
N ASP A 178 3.50 0.79 25.54
CA ASP A 178 2.55 0.32 26.55
C ASP A 178 1.56 -0.73 26.02
N TRP A 179 1.51 -0.93 24.69
CA TRP A 179 0.58 -1.80 23.97
C TRP A 179 -0.90 -1.47 24.17
N MET A 180 -1.20 -0.32 24.74
CA MET A 180 -2.54 0.09 25.16
C MET A 180 -3.00 1.39 24.49
N SER A 181 -2.13 2.01 23.70
CA SER A 181 -2.48 3.22 22.96
C SER A 181 -1.77 3.29 21.60
N ILE A 182 -2.41 3.96 20.65
CA ILE A 182 -1.82 4.27 19.34
C ILE A 182 -1.57 5.77 19.30
N HIS A 183 -0.32 6.14 19.06
CA HIS A 183 0.04 7.54 18.84
C HIS A 183 -0.18 7.91 17.37
N VAL A 184 -0.61 9.14 17.15
CA VAL A 184 -0.88 9.70 15.83
C VAL A 184 -0.26 11.08 15.73
N ASP A 185 0.56 11.28 14.70
CA ASP A 185 1.07 12.58 14.29
C ASP A 185 0.61 12.89 12.87
N THR A 186 0.28 14.16 12.61
CA THR A 186 -0.17 14.62 11.28
C THR A 186 0.79 15.63 10.68
N VAL A 187 0.70 15.81 9.36
CA VAL A 187 1.49 16.80 8.61
C VAL A 187 0.63 17.44 7.51
N GLY A 188 0.95 18.68 7.16
CA GLY A 188 0.23 19.51 6.22
C GLY A 188 0.93 20.85 6.01
N LEU A 189 0.40 21.68 5.11
CA LEU A 189 0.93 23.03 4.85
C LEU A 189 0.71 23.99 6.04
N GLU A 190 -0.36 23.76 6.79
CA GLU A 190 -0.68 24.45 8.04
C GLU A 190 -0.81 23.41 9.18
N THR A 191 -1.22 23.86 10.38
CA THR A 191 -1.50 22.94 11.50
C THR A 191 -2.63 21.96 11.13
N PRO A 192 -2.35 20.65 10.95
CA PRO A 192 -3.30 19.70 10.38
C PRO A 192 -4.23 19.15 11.46
N VAL A 193 -5.24 19.93 11.84
CA VAL A 193 -6.18 19.61 12.92
C VAL A 193 -7.12 18.47 12.51
N VAL A 194 -7.05 17.35 13.22
CA VAL A 194 -7.95 16.21 13.03
C VAL A 194 -9.28 16.48 13.72
N THR A 195 -10.36 16.49 12.92
CA THR A 195 -11.72 16.72 13.42
C THR A 195 -12.41 15.44 13.82
N ASN A 196 -12.16 14.34 13.11
CA ASN A 196 -12.71 13.02 13.41
C ASN A 196 -11.70 11.94 13.04
N TYR A 197 -11.75 10.83 13.75
CA TYR A 197 -11.07 9.59 13.36
C TYR A 197 -11.96 8.37 13.57
N VAL A 198 -11.63 7.31 12.83
CA VAL A 198 -12.12 5.95 13.03
C VAL A 198 -10.93 5.00 13.04
N LEU A 199 -10.79 4.22 14.11
CA LEU A 199 -9.80 3.16 14.20
C LEU A 199 -10.48 1.82 13.92
N TYR A 200 -9.94 1.07 12.97
CA TYR A 200 -10.33 -0.30 12.67
C TYR A 200 -9.25 -1.28 13.14
N GLY A 201 -9.65 -2.51 13.45
CA GLY A 201 -8.76 -3.62 13.78
C GLY A 201 -9.12 -4.84 12.95
N PHE A 202 -8.49 -4.98 11.79
CA PHE A 202 -8.79 -6.06 10.85
C PHE A 202 -8.06 -7.34 11.23
N THR A 203 -8.81 -8.42 11.39
CA THR A 203 -8.26 -9.77 11.63
C THR A 203 -8.20 -10.54 10.31
N LYS A 204 -7.61 -11.74 10.32
CA LYS A 204 -7.64 -12.67 9.17
C LYS A 204 -9.05 -12.85 8.61
N LEU A 205 -10.07 -12.88 9.47
CA LEU A 205 -11.47 -13.01 9.06
C LEU A 205 -11.89 -11.91 8.06
N TYR A 206 -11.44 -10.67 8.25
CA TYR A 206 -11.73 -9.58 7.32
C TYR A 206 -11.16 -9.88 5.93
N PHE A 207 -9.91 -10.32 5.88
CA PHE A 207 -9.19 -10.59 4.64
C PHE A 207 -9.61 -11.89 3.95
N ASP A 208 -10.28 -12.80 4.67
CA ASP A 208 -10.85 -14.04 4.10
C ASP A 208 -12.12 -13.77 3.27
N TYR A 209 -12.77 -12.61 3.43
CA TYR A 209 -13.91 -12.21 2.61
C TYR A 209 -13.48 -11.64 1.26
N ASP A 210 -14.35 -11.73 0.25
CA ASP A 210 -14.13 -11.04 -1.02
C ASP A 210 -14.16 -9.50 -0.85
N LYS A 211 -13.54 -8.78 -1.79
CA LYS A 211 -13.40 -7.32 -1.71
C LYS A 211 -14.74 -6.56 -1.63
N ILE A 212 -15.80 -7.08 -2.24
CA ILE A 212 -17.13 -6.44 -2.22
C ILE A 212 -17.72 -6.54 -0.81
N LEU A 213 -17.62 -7.73 -0.22
CA LEU A 213 -18.12 -7.96 1.13
C LEU A 213 -17.28 -7.23 2.19
N GLN A 214 -15.96 -7.17 2.02
CA GLN A 214 -15.05 -6.39 2.88
C GLN A 214 -15.52 -4.95 3.06
N TYR A 215 -15.96 -4.28 1.99
CA TYR A 215 -16.48 -2.92 2.06
C TYR A 215 -17.73 -2.83 2.96
N THR A 216 -18.63 -3.80 2.84
CA THR A 216 -19.93 -3.80 3.53
C THR A 216 -19.79 -4.14 5.03
N ILE A 217 -18.84 -5.01 5.38
CA ILE A 217 -18.66 -5.50 6.77
C ILE A 217 -17.62 -4.71 7.56
N ARG A 218 -16.91 -3.77 6.94
CA ARG A 218 -15.78 -3.05 7.54
C ARG A 218 -16.12 -2.45 8.90
N GLU A 219 -17.32 -1.88 9.04
CA GLU A 219 -17.79 -1.26 10.28
C GLU A 219 -17.89 -2.25 11.46
N ASN A 220 -17.97 -3.56 11.19
CA ASN A 220 -17.96 -4.59 12.24
C ASN A 220 -16.58 -4.73 12.91
N PHE A 221 -15.53 -4.21 12.28
CA PHE A 221 -14.15 -4.23 12.77
C PHE A 221 -13.72 -2.90 13.39
N ARG A 222 -14.67 -1.97 13.61
CA ARG A 222 -14.40 -0.69 14.25
C ARG A 222 -14.04 -0.88 15.72
N VAL A 223 -12.85 -0.41 16.09
CA VAL A 223 -12.33 -0.45 17.46
C VAL A 223 -12.84 0.76 18.25
N THR A 224 -12.65 1.96 17.72
CA THR A 224 -13.07 3.22 18.38
C THR A 224 -13.19 4.36 17.37
N ILE A 225 -13.84 5.45 17.80
CA ILE A 225 -13.98 6.71 17.06
C ILE A 225 -13.75 7.88 18.01
N GLY A 226 -13.32 9.01 17.48
CA GLY A 226 -13.15 10.22 18.29
C GLY A 226 -12.94 11.48 17.47
N SER A 227 -12.85 12.60 18.17
CA SER A 227 -12.69 13.95 17.61
C SER A 227 -11.64 14.70 18.41
N PRO A 228 -10.34 14.49 18.12
CA PRO A 228 -9.25 14.94 18.99
C PRO A 228 -9.08 16.47 18.96
N GLY A 229 -9.38 17.12 17.84
CA GLY A 229 -9.26 18.58 17.71
C GLY A 229 -7.82 19.08 17.79
N THR A 230 -6.85 18.23 17.44
CA THR A 230 -5.42 18.49 17.46
C THR A 230 -4.74 17.70 16.34
N ASP A 231 -3.47 17.99 16.08
CA ASP A 231 -2.56 17.40 15.10
C ASP A 231 -1.67 16.29 15.69
N SER A 232 -1.65 16.13 17.03
CA SER A 232 -0.95 15.03 17.69
C SER A 232 -1.75 14.51 18.89
N PHE A 233 -2.00 13.21 18.94
CA PHE A 233 -2.86 12.60 19.98
C PHE A 233 -2.64 11.10 20.14
N ASP A 234 -3.03 10.59 21.30
CA ASP A 234 -3.07 9.15 21.59
C ASP A 234 -4.51 8.62 21.54
N ILE A 235 -4.71 7.48 20.87
CA ILE A 235 -5.96 6.73 20.84
C ILE A 235 -5.86 5.59 21.85
N PRO A 236 -6.63 5.58 22.95
CA PRO A 236 -6.63 4.47 23.89
C PRO A 236 -7.28 3.23 23.27
N LEU A 237 -6.65 2.07 23.46
CA LEU A 237 -7.18 0.78 23.06
C LEU A 237 -8.00 0.15 24.19
N PRO A 238 -9.10 -0.56 23.87
CA PRO A 238 -9.93 -1.21 24.89
C PRO A 238 -9.25 -2.42 25.55
N SER A 239 -8.19 -2.94 24.94
CA SER A 239 -7.40 -4.08 25.41
C SER A 239 -5.98 -4.00 24.87
N VAL A 240 -5.08 -4.80 25.45
CA VAL A 240 -3.70 -4.95 24.95
C VAL A 240 -3.72 -5.30 23.47
N ALA A 241 -3.00 -4.53 22.67
CA ALA A 241 -2.90 -4.71 21.24
C ALA A 241 -2.37 -6.11 20.89
N GLN A 242 -2.81 -6.63 19.75
CA GLN A 242 -2.42 -7.94 19.27
C GLN A 242 -1.73 -7.77 17.90
N PRO A 243 -0.47 -8.22 17.71
CA PRO A 243 0.27 -7.99 16.45
C PRO A 243 -0.33 -8.70 15.24
N HIS A 244 -1.22 -9.68 15.44
CA HIS A 244 -1.96 -10.34 14.37
C HIS A 244 -3.21 -9.55 13.91
N ILE A 245 -3.54 -8.43 14.56
CA ILE A 245 -4.60 -7.52 14.16
C ILE A 245 -3.96 -6.38 13.37
N ASN A 246 -4.40 -6.17 12.13
CA ASN A 246 -3.98 -5.02 11.34
C ASN A 246 -4.82 -3.79 11.72
N TYR A 247 -4.23 -2.88 12.49
CA TYR A 247 -4.90 -1.63 12.86
C TYR A 247 -4.78 -0.61 11.72
N TYR A 248 -5.91 -0.02 11.34
CA TYR A 248 -6.00 0.98 10.28
C TYR A 248 -6.77 2.20 10.79
N LEU A 249 -6.12 3.36 10.73
CA LEU A 249 -6.68 4.63 11.15
C LEU A 249 -7.23 5.37 9.93
N GLU A 250 -8.43 5.88 10.03
CA GLU A 250 -8.97 6.89 9.14
C GLU A 250 -9.21 8.20 9.89
N ALA A 251 -8.94 9.33 9.25
CA ALA A 251 -9.12 10.65 9.81
C ALA A 251 -9.70 11.63 8.77
N THR A 252 -10.44 12.63 9.26
CA THR A 252 -10.83 13.81 8.49
C THR A 252 -10.28 15.07 9.14
N PHE A 253 -9.82 16.00 8.30
CA PHE A 253 -9.13 17.21 8.71
C PHE A 253 -10.03 18.43 8.62
N GLN A 254 -9.75 19.45 9.45
CA GLN A 254 -10.51 20.70 9.44
C GLN A 254 -10.43 21.41 8.07
N SER A 255 -9.28 21.33 7.41
CA SER A 255 -9.05 21.88 6.06
C SER A 255 -9.84 21.16 4.96
N ALA A 256 -10.18 19.88 5.17
CA ALA A 256 -10.84 19.04 4.20
C ALA A 256 -11.83 18.05 4.86
N PRO A 257 -12.95 18.54 5.43
CA PRO A 257 -13.85 17.72 6.26
C PRO A 257 -14.57 16.61 5.47
N SER A 258 -14.60 16.69 4.14
CA SER A 258 -15.17 15.66 3.26
C SER A 258 -14.16 14.64 2.75
N LYS A 259 -12.86 14.83 2.99
CA LYS A 259 -11.81 13.93 2.54
C LYS A 259 -11.33 13.07 3.71
N VAL A 260 -11.48 11.76 3.56
CA VAL A 260 -10.91 10.78 4.49
C VAL A 260 -9.48 10.49 4.08
N ARG A 261 -8.58 10.47 5.06
CA ARG A 261 -7.18 10.05 4.92
C ARG A 261 -6.96 8.84 5.81
N GLY A 262 -6.28 7.83 5.30
CA GLY A 262 -6.08 6.57 6.02
C GLY A 262 -4.62 6.19 6.15
N ARG A 263 -4.27 5.49 7.22
CA ARG A 263 -2.92 4.98 7.46
C ARG A 263 -2.94 3.68 8.26
N ASN A 264 -2.08 2.73 7.89
CA ASN A 264 -1.82 1.56 8.74
C ASN A 264 -1.03 1.99 9.97
N VAL A 265 -1.30 1.34 11.10
CA VAL A 265 -0.57 1.56 12.34
C VAL A 265 0.68 0.69 12.35
N SER A 266 1.84 1.32 12.57
CA SER A 266 3.12 0.64 12.69
C SER A 266 3.28 -0.05 14.04
N PHE A 267 3.89 -1.24 14.02
CA PHE A 267 4.29 -2.00 15.20
C PHE A 267 5.80 -1.92 15.47
N GLU A 268 6.56 -1.17 14.67
CA GLU A 268 8.03 -1.16 14.77
C GLU A 268 8.53 -0.82 16.17
N LYS A 269 7.86 0.11 16.87
CA LYS A 269 8.27 0.56 18.21
C LYS A 269 8.07 -0.50 19.30
N ILE A 270 7.22 -1.51 19.08
CA ILE A 270 6.98 -2.56 20.09
C ILE A 270 7.95 -3.75 20.00
N TYR A 271 8.66 -3.94 18.89
CA TYR A 271 9.54 -5.11 18.70
C TYR A 271 10.68 -5.19 19.70
N GLU A 272 11.12 -4.05 20.24
CA GLU A 272 12.17 -4.00 21.26
C GLU A 272 11.66 -4.16 22.70
N THR A 273 10.34 -4.19 22.90
CA THR A 273 9.75 -4.31 24.24
C THR A 273 9.93 -5.70 24.83
N ASN A 274 10.01 -5.78 26.16
CA ASN A 274 10.09 -7.06 26.87
C ASN A 274 8.87 -7.94 26.56
N LEU A 275 7.67 -7.35 26.48
CA LEU A 275 6.45 -8.08 26.17
C LEU A 275 6.55 -8.79 24.81
N PHE A 276 7.06 -8.10 23.78
CA PHE A 276 7.32 -8.72 22.48
C PHE A 276 8.31 -9.88 22.62
N LYS A 277 9.48 -9.61 23.20
CA LYS A 277 10.58 -10.58 23.33
C LYS A 277 10.20 -11.83 24.12
N THR A 278 9.29 -11.73 25.09
CA THR A 278 8.87 -12.88 25.91
C THR A 278 7.70 -13.65 25.33
N GLN A 279 6.71 -12.96 24.74
CA GLN A 279 5.47 -13.61 24.30
C GLN A 279 5.45 -13.97 22.81
N TYR A 280 6.33 -13.36 22.01
CA TYR A 280 6.38 -13.51 20.57
C TYR A 280 7.76 -14.05 20.19
N THR A 281 7.82 -15.36 19.97
CA THR A 281 9.05 -16.05 19.57
C THR A 281 9.06 -16.31 18.08
N TYR A 282 10.20 -16.09 17.43
CA TYR A 282 10.41 -16.44 16.03
C TYR A 282 11.23 -17.72 15.97
N ASP A 283 10.63 -18.81 15.50
CA ASP A 283 11.30 -20.12 15.42
C ASP A 283 11.98 -20.38 14.07
N GLY A 284 11.98 -19.39 13.17
CA GLY A 284 12.68 -19.43 11.88
C GLY A 284 12.03 -20.31 10.82
N ASN A 285 10.91 -20.98 11.11
CA ASN A 285 10.22 -21.88 10.18
C ASN A 285 8.93 -21.29 9.58
N ASP A 286 8.56 -20.08 9.96
CA ASP A 286 7.37 -19.36 9.50
C ASP A 286 7.69 -17.89 9.20
N LEU A 287 6.83 -17.18 8.46
CA LEU A 287 7.00 -15.76 8.11
C LEU A 287 6.44 -14.79 9.17
N GLY A 288 6.32 -15.23 10.43
CA GLY A 288 5.84 -14.38 11.52
C GLY A 288 6.15 -14.93 12.93
N PRO A 289 6.03 -14.08 13.96
CA PRO A 289 6.20 -14.53 15.34
C PRO A 289 5.06 -15.45 15.78
N LYS A 290 5.39 -16.50 16.53
CA LYS A 290 4.42 -17.36 17.22
C LYS A 290 4.14 -16.79 18.60
N TYR A 291 2.87 -16.56 18.88
CA TYR A 291 2.42 -16.22 20.24
C TYR A 291 2.46 -17.47 21.11
N THR A 292 3.19 -17.41 22.22
CA THR A 292 3.15 -18.40 23.28
C THR A 292 2.40 -17.80 24.47
N SER A 293 1.18 -18.29 24.73
CA SER A 293 0.50 -18.02 25.99
C SER A 293 1.20 -18.77 27.11
N ASP A 294 1.57 -18.07 28.18
CA ASP A 294 1.84 -18.70 29.48
C ASP A 294 0.59 -19.40 30.03
#